data_AF-A0A1I8HJ20-F1
#
_entry.id   AF-A0A1I8HJ20-F1
#
_cell.length_a   1.000
_cell.length_b   1.000
_cell.length_c   1.000
_cell.angle_alpha   90.00
_cell.angle_beta   90.00
_cell.angle_gamma   90.00
#
_symmetry.space_group_name_H-M   'P 1'
#
loop_
_entity.id
_entity.type
_entity.pdbx_description
1 polymer ?
#
loop_
_entity_poly.entity_id
_entity_poly.type
_entity_poly.pdbx_seq_one_letter_code
_entity_poly.pdbx_strand_id
1 'polypeptide(L)'
;IEQGLEQSELSDGGSTADVRIRKTQHSTITRKFIETMSEYNRAQLEYRGGCKARIRRQMEITGRQTTDAELEEMIESGNLAIFTQGIMTDTQQAKQSLADIEARHEDIIKLEKSIKELHDMFLDMAMLVESQGEMVDRIEYNVQQAVDYVEAAKRDTKKAVKYQSKARKKKIILLVCLLVVLICIVGGIIGGVVMK
;
A
#
# COMPACT_ATOMS: atom_id res chain seq x y z
N ILE A 1 5.19 7.30 14.68
CA ILE A 1 4.10 6.32 14.44
C ILE A 1 4.52 4.93 14.92
N GLU A 2 5.73 4.46 14.59
CA GLU A 2 6.29 3.19 15.10
C GLU A 2 6.27 3.09 16.64
N GLN A 3 6.70 4.14 17.37
CA GLN A 3 6.65 4.16 18.84
C GLN A 3 5.22 4.05 19.43
N GLY A 4 4.20 4.51 18.71
CA GLY A 4 2.80 4.38 19.14
C GLY A 4 2.22 2.99 18.88
N LEU A 5 2.75 2.27 17.89
CA LEU A 5 2.38 0.89 17.58
C LEU A 5 3.04 -0.09 18.54
N GLU A 6 4.31 0.12 18.92
CA GLU A 6 4.98 -0.70 19.93
C GLU A 6 4.32 -0.57 21.31
N GLN A 7 3.86 0.62 21.68
CA GLN A 7 3.17 0.83 22.95
C GLN A 7 1.76 0.21 22.97
N SER A 8 1.14 0.05 21.80
CA SER A 8 -0.11 -0.70 21.61
C SER A 8 0.07 -2.22 21.70
N GLU A 9 1.25 -2.76 21.42
CA GLU A 9 1.53 -4.21 21.54
C GLU A 9 1.62 -4.67 23.00
N LEU A 10 1.89 -3.75 23.93
CA LEU A 10 2.09 -4.06 25.35
C LEU A 10 0.82 -3.96 26.23
N SER A 11 -0.25 -3.27 25.76
CA SER A 11 -1.37 -2.92 26.65
C SER A 11 -2.76 -3.44 26.27
N ASP A 12 -2.96 -4.06 25.10
CA ASP A 12 -4.33 -4.45 24.73
C ASP A 12 -4.36 -5.77 23.94
N GLY A 13 -5.17 -6.71 24.42
CA GLY A 13 -5.53 -7.94 23.73
C GLY A 13 -6.48 -7.70 22.53
N GLY A 14 -6.42 -6.51 21.94
CA GLY A 14 -7.14 -6.12 20.74
C GLY A 14 -6.57 -6.84 19.53
N SER A 15 -7.18 -8.00 19.22
CA SER A 15 -6.99 -8.83 18.02
C SER A 15 -5.71 -8.53 17.23
N THR A 16 -4.65 -9.29 17.50
CA THR A 16 -3.38 -9.33 16.74
C THR A 16 -3.55 -9.25 15.21
N ALA A 17 -4.72 -9.62 14.68
CA ALA A 17 -5.07 -9.45 13.27
C ALA A 17 -5.28 -7.98 12.84
N ASP A 18 -5.91 -7.12 13.63
CA ASP A 18 -6.16 -5.71 13.28
C ASP A 18 -4.83 -4.94 13.15
N VAL A 19 -3.93 -5.13 14.12
CA VAL A 19 -2.58 -4.55 14.09
C VAL A 19 -1.81 -5.01 12.84
N ARG A 20 -1.85 -6.31 12.51
CA ARG A 20 -1.23 -6.85 11.29
C ARG A 20 -1.83 -6.26 10.01
N ILE A 21 -3.16 -6.14 9.95
CA ILE A 21 -3.85 -5.56 8.79
C ILE A 21 -3.42 -4.12 8.58
N ARG A 22 -3.45 -3.28 9.64
CA ARG A 22 -3.01 -1.88 9.56
C ARG A 22 -1.56 -1.76 9.10
N LYS A 23 -0.67 -2.58 9.65
CA LYS A 23 0.75 -2.62 9.32
C LYS A 23 0.97 -2.98 7.84
N THR A 24 0.24 -3.98 7.34
CA THR A 24 0.27 -4.40 5.93
C THR A 24 -0.24 -3.30 5.00
N GLN A 25 -1.38 -2.69 5.36
CA GLN A 25 -1.98 -1.61 4.59
C GLN A 25 -1.05 -0.40 4.52
N HIS A 26 -0.46 -0.01 5.65
CA HIS A 26 0.50 1.08 5.69
C HIS A 26 1.68 0.83 4.73
N SER A 27 2.32 -0.34 4.81
CA SER A 27 3.45 -0.67 3.93
C SER A 27 3.07 -0.70 2.44
N THR A 28 1.92 -1.29 2.11
CA THR A 28 1.41 -1.33 0.73
C THR A 28 1.13 0.08 0.21
N ILE A 29 0.49 0.94 1.02
CA ILE A 29 0.18 2.32 0.66
C ILE A 29 1.45 3.13 0.48
N THR A 30 2.42 3.01 1.41
CA THR A 30 3.71 3.70 1.32
C THR A 30 4.46 3.32 0.04
N ARG A 31 4.54 2.04 -0.31
CA ARG A 31 5.18 1.59 -1.56
C ARG A 31 4.51 2.20 -2.79
N LYS A 32 3.17 2.14 -2.85
CA LYS A 32 2.41 2.69 -3.97
C LYS A 32 2.54 4.21 -4.07
N PHE A 33 2.59 4.89 -2.93
CA PHE A 33 2.82 6.33 -2.87
C PHE A 33 4.19 6.72 -3.44
N ILE A 34 5.26 6.01 -3.04
CA ILE A 34 6.61 6.23 -3.58
C ILE A 34 6.66 5.98 -5.08
N GLU A 35 6.03 4.91 -5.55
CA GLU A 35 5.93 4.60 -6.99
C GLU A 35 5.25 5.74 -7.76
N THR A 36 4.09 6.20 -7.29
CA THR A 36 3.34 7.31 -7.92
C THR A 36 4.13 8.62 -7.87
N MET A 37 4.84 8.91 -6.76
CA MET A 37 5.67 10.11 -6.65
C MET A 37 6.91 10.05 -7.54
N SER A 38 7.47 8.85 -7.76
CA SER A 38 8.58 8.65 -8.71
C SER A 38 8.12 8.91 -10.15
N GLU A 39 6.93 8.42 -10.51
CA GLU A 39 6.30 8.73 -11.81
C GLU A 39 6.02 10.23 -11.97
N TYR A 40 5.54 10.88 -10.91
CA TYR A 40 5.30 12.32 -10.90
C TYR A 40 6.60 13.11 -11.09
N ASN A 41 7.68 12.77 -10.37
CA ASN A 41 9.00 13.39 -10.56
C ASN A 41 9.52 13.20 -12.00
N ARG A 42 9.34 12.01 -12.58
CA ARG A 42 9.70 11.76 -13.98
C ARG A 42 8.92 12.66 -14.94
N ALA A 43 7.61 12.81 -14.74
CA ALA A 43 6.77 13.70 -15.54
C ALA A 43 7.17 15.17 -15.38
N GLN A 44 7.57 15.59 -14.17
CA GLN A 44 8.10 16.92 -13.92
C GLN A 44 9.40 17.16 -14.70
N LEU A 45 10.37 16.24 -14.65
CA LEU A 45 11.62 16.35 -15.40
C LEU A 45 11.40 16.42 -16.92
N GLU A 46 10.44 15.65 -17.44
CA GLU A 46 10.05 15.72 -18.85
C GLU A 46 9.45 17.10 -19.20
N TYR A 47 8.57 17.63 -18.36
CA TYR A 47 8.03 18.98 -18.51
C TYR A 47 9.12 20.06 -18.48
N ARG A 48 10.11 19.94 -17.58
CA ARG A 48 11.29 20.82 -17.52
C ARG A 48 12.03 20.84 -18.86
N GLY A 49 12.31 19.65 -19.40
CA GLY A 49 12.96 19.48 -20.69
C GLY A 49 12.17 20.14 -21.83
N GLY A 50 10.85 19.99 -21.82
CA GLY A 50 9.94 20.67 -22.75
C GLY A 50 10.01 22.20 -22.64
N CYS A 51 9.98 22.75 -21.44
CA CYS A 51 10.13 24.20 -21.22
C CYS A 51 11.49 24.71 -21.71
N LYS A 52 12.59 24.02 -21.39
CA LYS A 52 13.94 24.34 -21.87
C LYS A 52 14.00 24.36 -23.41
N ALA A 53 13.43 23.34 -24.06
CA ALA A 53 13.39 23.26 -25.52
C ALA A 53 12.58 24.41 -26.15
N ARG A 54 11.46 24.82 -25.53
CA ARG A 54 10.68 25.98 -25.99
C ARG A 54 11.45 27.29 -25.83
N ILE A 55 12.15 27.49 -24.71
CA ILE A 55 13.00 28.68 -24.50
C ILE A 55 14.10 28.74 -25.57
N ARG A 56 14.81 27.63 -25.81
CA ARG A 56 15.80 27.54 -26.89
C ARG A 56 15.21 27.99 -28.22
N ARG A 57 14.05 27.44 -28.57
CA ARG A 57 13.40 27.76 -29.84
C ARG A 57 13.07 29.25 -29.96
N GLN A 58 12.60 29.87 -28.89
CA GLN A 58 12.32 31.32 -28.89
C GLN A 58 13.60 32.16 -28.99
N MET A 59 14.72 31.72 -28.41
CA MET A 59 16.03 32.36 -28.54
C MET A 59 16.58 32.25 -29.97
N GLU A 60 16.41 31.10 -30.63
CA GLU A 60 16.77 30.94 -32.05
C GLU A 60 15.95 31.88 -32.96
N ILE A 61 14.65 32.05 -32.67
CA ILE A 61 13.75 32.95 -33.43
C ILE A 61 14.20 34.40 -33.32
N THR A 62 14.72 34.81 -32.16
CA THR A 62 15.25 36.17 -31.94
C THR A 62 16.69 36.35 -32.42
N GLY A 63 17.27 35.32 -33.04
CA GLY A 63 18.60 35.37 -33.66
C GLY A 63 19.76 35.07 -32.71
N ARG A 64 19.48 34.59 -31.50
CA ARG A 64 20.50 34.22 -30.50
C ARG A 64 20.66 32.70 -30.41
N GLN A 65 21.71 32.20 -31.05
CA GLN A 65 22.13 30.81 -30.88
C GLN A 65 22.75 30.62 -29.49
N THR A 66 22.22 29.65 -28.75
CA THR A 66 22.71 29.29 -27.41
C THR A 66 22.89 27.78 -27.35
N THR A 67 24.02 27.35 -26.81
CA THR A 67 24.27 25.92 -26.57
C THR A 67 23.39 25.41 -25.43
N ASP A 68 23.26 24.08 -25.31
CA ASP A 68 22.47 23.48 -24.23
C ASP A 68 23.00 23.81 -22.83
N ALA A 69 24.33 23.93 -22.69
CA ALA A 69 25.01 24.30 -21.46
C ALA A 69 24.82 25.78 -21.11
N GLU A 70 25.02 26.68 -22.08
CA GLU A 70 24.78 28.11 -21.86
C GLU A 70 23.32 28.40 -21.50
N LEU A 71 22.37 27.71 -22.16
CA LEU A 71 20.96 27.86 -21.82
C LEU A 71 20.64 27.38 -20.40
N GLU A 72 21.28 26.29 -19.95
CA GLU A 72 21.12 25.81 -18.59
C GLU A 72 21.62 26.83 -17.57
N GLU A 73 22.83 27.36 -17.78
CA GLU A 73 23.41 28.41 -16.92
C GLU A 73 22.53 29.66 -16.87
N MET A 74 21.94 30.05 -18.01
CA MET A 74 20.99 31.16 -18.07
C MET A 74 19.73 30.91 -17.24
N ILE A 75 19.18 29.70 -17.26
CA ILE A 75 18.02 29.30 -16.45
C ILE A 75 18.39 29.27 -14.97
N GLU A 76 19.53 28.66 -14.62
CA GLU A 76 20.01 28.53 -13.23
C GLU A 76 20.36 29.89 -12.59
N SER A 77 20.80 30.86 -13.40
CA SER A 77 21.12 32.21 -12.91
C SER A 77 19.91 32.94 -12.31
N GLY A 78 18.69 32.53 -12.65
CA GLY A 78 17.44 33.18 -12.25
C GLY A 78 17.27 34.62 -12.78
N ASN A 79 18.20 35.11 -13.61
CA ASN A 79 18.20 36.48 -14.09
C ASN A 79 17.52 36.57 -15.46
N LEU A 80 16.27 37.02 -15.45
CA LEU A 80 15.46 37.17 -16.66
C LEU A 80 16.08 38.12 -17.71
N ALA A 81 16.89 39.10 -17.26
CA ALA A 81 17.56 40.05 -18.15
C ALA A 81 18.60 39.38 -19.05
N ILE A 82 19.10 38.19 -18.70
CA ILE A 82 20.07 37.47 -19.55
C ILE A 82 19.38 36.96 -20.82
N PHE A 83 18.08 36.69 -20.79
CA PHE A 83 17.30 36.36 -21.98
C PHE A 83 17.04 37.58 -22.86
N THR A 84 16.90 38.79 -22.30
CA THR A 84 16.69 40.02 -23.07
C THR A 84 17.97 40.59 -23.67
N GLN A 85 19.13 40.22 -23.13
CA GLN A 85 20.43 40.69 -23.61
C GLN A 85 20.70 40.19 -25.05
N GLY A 86 20.72 41.12 -26.01
CA GLY A 86 20.97 40.81 -27.42
C GLY A 86 19.72 40.56 -28.28
N ILE A 87 18.51 40.62 -27.70
CA ILE A 87 17.27 40.59 -28.47
C ILE A 87 16.88 42.01 -28.87
N MET A 88 16.80 42.31 -30.16
CA MET A 88 16.26 43.58 -30.64
C MET A 88 14.74 43.62 -30.39
N THR A 89 14.32 44.31 -29.32
CA THR A 89 12.93 44.42 -28.85
C THR A 89 12.05 45.34 -29.72
N ASP A 90 12.59 45.89 -30.80
CA ASP A 90 11.89 46.83 -31.67
C ASP A 90 10.79 46.17 -32.51
N THR A 91 10.80 44.84 -32.62
CA THR A 91 9.75 44.09 -33.33
C THR A 91 8.70 43.53 -32.38
N GLN A 92 7.43 43.55 -32.80
CA GLN A 92 6.33 42.93 -32.05
C GLN A 92 6.58 41.43 -31.79
N GLN A 93 7.25 40.76 -32.72
CA GLN A 93 7.62 39.36 -32.62
C GLN A 93 8.63 39.10 -31.49
N ALA A 94 9.66 39.94 -31.36
CA ALA A 94 10.64 39.83 -30.28
C ALA A 94 10.01 40.00 -28.89
N LYS A 95 9.03 40.92 -28.76
CA LYS A 95 8.28 41.11 -27.51
C LYS A 95 7.46 39.87 -27.15
N GLN A 96 6.81 39.23 -28.12
CA GLN A 96 6.05 38.00 -27.89
C GLN A 96 6.98 36.84 -27.50
N SER A 97 8.11 36.67 -28.18
CA SER A 97 9.10 35.64 -27.85
C SER A 97 9.65 35.82 -26.44
N LEU A 98 9.89 37.06 -26.00
CA LEU A 98 10.32 37.35 -24.64
C LEU A 98 9.26 37.01 -23.58
N ALA A 99 7.99 37.38 -23.81
CA ALA A 99 6.90 37.02 -22.91
C ALA A 99 6.73 35.49 -22.80
N ASP A 100 6.89 34.76 -23.91
CA ASP A 100 6.87 33.31 -23.93
C ASP A 100 8.04 32.71 -23.12
N ILE A 101 9.25 33.27 -23.26
CA ILE A 101 10.43 32.84 -22.48
C ILE A 101 10.21 33.07 -20.99
N GLU A 102 9.72 34.25 -20.60
CA GLU A 102 9.42 34.61 -19.23
C GLU A 102 8.41 33.64 -18.60
N ALA A 103 7.31 33.37 -19.28
CA ALA A 103 6.29 32.43 -18.81
C ALA A 103 6.83 31.00 -18.66
N ARG A 104 7.74 30.55 -19.55
CA ARG A 104 8.37 29.23 -19.42
C ARG A 104 9.42 29.18 -18.31
N HIS A 105 10.16 30.25 -18.10
CA HIS A 105 11.13 30.35 -17.02
C HIS A 105 10.43 30.33 -15.66
N GLU A 106 9.32 31.04 -15.51
CA GLU A 106 8.50 31.00 -14.29
C GLU A 106 7.97 29.57 -14.00
N ASP A 107 7.54 28.85 -15.04
CA ASP A 107 7.13 27.45 -14.92
C ASP A 107 8.27 26.54 -14.45
N ILE A 108 9.50 26.77 -14.92
CA ILE A 108 10.68 26.02 -14.47
C ILE A 108 10.98 26.31 -12.99
N ILE A 109 10.90 27.57 -12.55
CA ILE A 109 11.11 27.94 -11.14
C ILE A 109 10.07 27.24 -10.23
N LYS A 110 8.80 27.23 -10.63
CA LYS A 110 7.73 26.53 -9.89
C LYS A 110 8.00 25.03 -9.82
N LEU A 111 8.47 24.46 -10.92
CA LEU A 111 8.82 23.05 -11.00
C LEU A 111 9.99 22.70 -10.08
N GLU A 112 11.05 23.49 -10.08
CA GLU A 112 12.23 23.28 -9.22
C GLU A 112 11.86 23.31 -7.74
N LYS A 113 10.96 24.23 -7.35
CA LYS A 113 10.40 24.24 -5.99
C LYS A 113 9.65 22.93 -5.69
N SER A 114 8.83 22.45 -6.61
CA SER A 114 8.06 21.21 -6.42
C SER A 114 8.97 19.97 -6.38
N ILE A 115 9.99 19.89 -7.24
CA ILE A 115 10.99 18.81 -7.22
C ILE A 115 11.75 18.80 -5.89
N LYS A 116 12.06 19.98 -5.33
CA LYS A 116 12.71 20.09 -4.02
C LYS A 116 11.80 19.55 -2.91
N GLU A 117 10.52 19.88 -2.93
CA GLU A 117 9.54 19.33 -1.99
C GLU A 117 9.41 17.79 -2.12
N LEU A 118 9.46 17.26 -3.35
CA LEU A 118 9.52 15.81 -3.58
C LEU A 118 10.81 15.18 -3.05
N HIS A 119 11.95 15.86 -3.20
CA HIS A 119 13.23 15.38 -2.71
C HIS A 119 13.22 15.24 -1.17
N ASP A 120 12.75 16.26 -0.46
CA ASP A 120 12.63 16.24 1.00
C ASP A 120 11.73 15.08 1.45
N MET A 121 10.61 14.86 0.76
CA MET A 121 9.73 13.72 1.00
C MET A 121 10.41 12.37 0.73
N PHE A 122 11.20 12.24 -0.34
CA PHE A 122 11.93 11.01 -0.63
C PHE A 122 12.99 10.70 0.43
N LEU A 123 13.65 11.71 1.01
CA LEU A 123 14.57 11.52 2.12
C LEU A 123 13.85 10.98 3.37
N ASP A 124 12.68 11.54 3.70
CA ASP A 124 11.85 11.04 4.80
C ASP A 124 11.35 9.61 4.55
N MET A 125 11.00 9.30 3.30
CA MET A 125 10.51 7.97 2.91
C MET A 125 11.63 6.93 2.84
N ALA A 126 12.87 7.31 2.50
CA ALA A 126 14.00 6.39 2.48
C ALA A 126 14.25 5.80 3.87
N MET A 127 14.16 6.62 4.93
CA MET A 127 14.26 6.16 6.31
C MET A 127 13.12 5.20 6.69
N LEU A 128 11.90 5.44 6.18
CA LEU A 128 10.72 4.61 6.47
C LEU A 128 10.71 3.30 5.68
N VAL A 129 11.26 3.24 4.47
CA VAL A 129 11.30 2.01 3.66
C VAL A 129 12.37 1.05 4.16
N GLU A 130 13.51 1.56 4.63
CA GLU A 130 14.59 0.75 5.18
C GLU A 130 14.14 -0.01 6.45
N SER A 131 13.30 0.60 7.30
CA SER A 131 12.74 -0.08 8.49
C SER A 131 11.66 -1.13 8.18
N GLN A 132 11.01 -1.05 7.01
CA GLN A 132 9.85 -1.87 6.65
C GLN A 132 10.21 -3.19 5.93
N GLY A 133 11.45 -3.37 5.46
CA GLY A 133 11.90 -4.57 4.73
C GLY A 133 11.77 -5.88 5.52
N GLU A 134 12.04 -5.86 6.83
CA GLU A 134 11.92 -7.03 7.72
C GLU A 134 10.47 -7.41 8.06
N MET A 135 9.52 -6.51 7.82
CA MET A 135 8.17 -6.60 8.34
C MET A 135 7.19 -7.26 7.35
N VAL A 136 7.38 -7.01 6.06
CA VAL A 136 6.60 -7.62 4.97
C VAL A 136 6.78 -9.15 4.97
N ASP A 137 8.01 -9.62 5.18
CA ASP A 137 8.36 -11.05 5.21
C ASP A 137 7.69 -11.78 6.39
N ARG A 138 7.58 -11.10 7.55
CA ARG A 138 6.83 -11.62 8.71
C ARG A 138 5.32 -11.63 8.48
N ILE A 139 4.78 -10.79 7.60
CA ILE A 139 3.33 -10.71 7.33
C ILE A 139 2.90 -11.86 6.43
N GLU A 140 3.63 -12.12 5.35
CA GLU A 140 3.36 -13.25 4.46
C GLU A 140 3.40 -14.57 5.25
N TYR A 141 4.40 -14.70 6.14
CA TYR A 141 4.51 -15.79 7.10
C TYR A 141 3.30 -15.91 8.06
N ASN A 142 2.79 -14.79 8.60
CA ASN A 142 1.67 -14.79 9.55
C ASN A 142 0.29 -14.98 8.88
N VAL A 143 0.11 -14.50 7.64
CA VAL A 143 -1.08 -14.75 6.83
C VAL A 143 -1.14 -16.22 6.43
N GLN A 144 0.00 -16.80 6.02
CA GLN A 144 0.13 -18.24 5.77
C GLN A 144 -0.29 -19.05 7.00
N GLN A 145 0.22 -18.68 8.18
CA GLN A 145 -0.17 -19.32 9.45
C GLN A 145 -1.68 -19.18 9.75
N ALA A 146 -2.28 -18.01 9.50
CA ALA A 146 -3.71 -17.81 9.71
C ALA A 146 -4.57 -18.70 8.79
N VAL A 147 -4.16 -18.88 7.53
CA VAL A 147 -4.78 -19.82 6.59
C VAL A 147 -4.68 -21.25 7.13
N ASP A 148 -3.51 -21.65 7.62
CA ASP A 148 -3.28 -22.98 8.19
C ASP A 148 -4.17 -23.24 9.42
N TYR A 149 -4.32 -22.25 10.32
CA TYR A 149 -5.20 -22.34 11.49
C TYR A 149 -6.67 -22.47 11.10
N VAL A 150 -7.15 -21.71 10.11
CA VAL A 150 -8.53 -21.79 9.63
C VAL A 150 -8.79 -23.15 8.98
N GLU A 151 -7.83 -23.68 8.24
CA GLU A 151 -7.95 -25.00 7.62
C GLU A 151 -7.92 -26.14 8.64
N ALA A 152 -7.10 -26.03 9.68
CA ALA A 152 -7.12 -26.94 10.83
C ALA A 152 -8.47 -26.89 11.57
N ALA A 153 -8.97 -25.69 11.88
CA ALA A 153 -10.27 -25.49 12.54
C ALA A 153 -11.44 -26.06 11.70
N LYS A 154 -11.41 -25.89 10.38
CA LYS A 154 -12.37 -26.49 9.44
C LYS A 154 -12.32 -28.02 9.46
N ARG A 155 -11.13 -28.60 9.55
CA ARG A 155 -10.96 -30.07 9.67
C ARG A 155 -11.52 -30.59 10.99
N ASP A 156 -11.24 -29.91 12.10
CA ASP A 156 -11.63 -30.38 13.42
C ASP A 156 -13.13 -30.18 13.69
N THR A 157 -13.73 -29.09 13.22
CA THR A 157 -15.20 -28.94 13.22
C THR A 157 -15.89 -30.03 12.40
N LYS A 158 -15.35 -30.38 11.23
CA LYS A 158 -15.87 -31.49 10.41
C LYS A 158 -15.76 -32.84 11.14
N LYS A 159 -14.64 -33.11 11.84
CA LYS A 159 -14.49 -34.32 12.68
C LYS A 159 -15.48 -34.31 13.85
N ALA A 160 -15.65 -33.18 14.53
CA ALA A 160 -16.56 -33.03 15.65
C ALA A 160 -18.01 -33.37 15.26
N VAL A 161 -18.50 -32.88 14.11
CA VAL A 161 -19.83 -33.23 13.59
C VAL A 161 -19.95 -34.74 13.31
N LYS A 162 -18.91 -35.36 12.73
CA LYS A 162 -18.87 -36.81 12.52
C LYS A 162 -18.92 -37.57 13.84
N TYR A 163 -18.17 -37.16 14.86
CA TYR A 163 -18.20 -37.79 16.18
C TYR A 163 -19.55 -37.61 16.88
N GLN A 164 -20.14 -36.42 16.82
CA GLN A 164 -21.46 -36.13 17.37
C GLN A 164 -22.54 -37.03 16.74
N SER A 165 -22.53 -37.18 15.41
CA SER A 165 -23.50 -38.05 14.71
C SER A 165 -23.36 -39.53 15.11
N LYS A 166 -22.12 -40.03 15.25
CA LYS A 166 -21.86 -41.40 15.73
C LYS A 166 -22.27 -41.58 17.18
N ALA A 167 -21.98 -40.61 18.05
CA ALA A 167 -22.35 -40.63 19.45
C ALA A 167 -23.88 -40.66 19.62
N ARG A 168 -24.63 -39.89 18.80
CA ARG A 168 -26.11 -39.95 18.80
C ARG A 168 -26.62 -41.35 18.46
N LYS A 169 -26.07 -42.01 17.43
CA LYS A 169 -26.44 -43.38 17.06
C LYS A 169 -26.15 -44.37 18.20
N LYS A 170 -24.97 -44.28 18.81
CA LYS A 170 -24.60 -45.13 19.97
C LYS A 170 -25.52 -44.91 21.18
N LYS A 171 -25.90 -43.66 21.47
CA LYS A 171 -26.86 -43.35 22.54
C LYS A 171 -28.23 -43.98 22.29
N ILE A 172 -28.75 -43.92 21.05
CA ILE A 172 -30.02 -44.56 20.69
C ILE A 172 -29.93 -46.09 20.86
N ILE A 173 -28.86 -46.71 20.37
CA ILE A 173 -28.66 -48.17 20.52
C ILE A 173 -28.62 -48.55 22.00
N LEU A 174 -27.88 -47.80 22.83
CA LEU A 174 -27.79 -48.05 24.27
C LEU A 174 -29.15 -47.91 24.97
N LEU A 175 -29.96 -46.91 24.58
CA LEU A 175 -31.31 -46.71 25.11
C LEU A 175 -32.23 -47.89 24.74
N VAL A 176 -32.19 -48.35 23.48
CA VAL A 176 -32.95 -49.53 23.02
C VAL A 176 -32.53 -50.79 23.79
N CYS A 177 -31.22 -51.03 23.97
CA CYS A 177 -30.74 -52.17 24.76
C CYS A 177 -31.25 -52.13 26.20
N LEU A 178 -31.24 -50.97 26.85
CA LEU A 178 -31.78 -50.80 28.21
C LEU A 178 -33.27 -51.12 28.28
N LEU A 179 -34.07 -50.67 27.31
CA LEU A 179 -35.50 -50.98 27.25
C LEU A 179 -35.78 -52.48 27.11
N VAL A 180 -35.02 -53.17 26.25
CA VAL A 180 -35.18 -54.63 26.07
C VAL A 180 -34.87 -55.37 27.37
N VAL A 181 -33.78 -55.03 28.05
CA VAL A 181 -33.42 -55.64 29.34
C VAL A 181 -34.53 -55.43 30.38
N LEU A 182 -35.10 -54.23 30.44
CA LEU A 182 -36.22 -53.91 31.35
C LEU A 182 -37.45 -54.78 31.07
N ILE A 183 -37.81 -54.95 29.79
CA ILE A 183 -38.93 -55.81 29.37
C ILE A 183 -38.67 -57.27 29.76
N CYS A 184 -37.46 -57.79 29.54
CA CYS A 184 -37.10 -59.15 29.92
C CYS A 184 -37.23 -59.40 31.43
N ILE A 185 -36.79 -58.43 32.26
CA ILE A 185 -36.90 -58.52 33.72
C ILE A 185 -38.38 -58.55 34.14
N VAL A 186 -39.19 -57.62 33.61
CA VAL A 186 -40.62 -57.55 33.94
C VAL A 186 -41.36 -58.82 33.48
N GLY A 187 -41.10 -59.29 32.25
CA GLY A 187 -41.68 -60.52 31.73
C GLY A 187 -41.31 -61.76 32.56
N GLY A 188 -40.06 -61.86 33.00
CA GLY A 188 -39.60 -62.95 33.87
C GLY A 188 -40.28 -62.93 35.24
N ILE A 189 -40.48 -61.76 35.83
CA ILE A 189 -41.20 -61.61 37.10
C ILE A 189 -42.67 -62.02 36.94
N ILE A 190 -43.35 -61.53 35.90
CA ILE A 190 -44.76 -61.85 35.66
C ILE A 190 -44.93 -63.35 35.37
N GLY A 191 -44.10 -63.93 34.50
CA GLY A 191 -44.13 -65.36 34.22
C GLY A 191 -43.88 -66.21 35.47
N GLY A 192 -42.93 -65.81 36.32
CA GLY A 192 -42.66 -66.48 37.59
C GLY A 192 -43.76 -66.35 38.64
N VAL A 193 -44.58 -65.28 38.59
CA VAL A 193 -45.75 -65.10 39.46
C VAL A 193 -46.97 -65.86 38.93
N VAL A 194 -47.18 -65.91 37.61
CA VAL A 194 -48.31 -66.62 36.97
C VAL A 194 -48.13 -68.13 36.99
N MET A 195 -46.88 -68.62 36.96
CA MET A 195 -46.55 -70.05 37.00
C MET A 195 -46.41 -70.61 38.43
N LYS A 196 -46.70 -69.79 39.45
CA LYS A 196 -46.72 -70.15 40.88
C LYS A 196 -48.15 -70.29 41.36
#